data_AF-A0A4S9LDI5-F1
#
_entry.id   AF-A0A4S9LDI5-F1
#
_cell.length_a   1.000
_cell.length_b   1.000
_cell.length_c   1.000
_cell.angle_alpha   90.00
_cell.angle_beta   90.00
_cell.angle_gamma   90.00
#
_symmetry.space_group_name_H-M   'P 1'
#
loop_
_entity.id
_entity.type
_entity.pdbx_description
1 polymer ?
#
loop_
_entity_poly.entity_id
_entity_poly.type
_entity_poly.pdbx_seq_one_letter_code
_entity_poly.pdbx_strand_id
1 'polypeptide(L)'
;MADESSTQAKAPNLPDIGIVGRSELWTQIVLTYQRTCLSKGFFACTSAEFSPEMDQFQARQQTLPAGLILRLKWQDLCVRCGAAISENGMRNMTQDQDRALSIIMRTFEAQIKDLEKTAVNDSDRLECNIARLYVRSFYFLKQDKASVASSFDKIQEIARHIIADVEKLVHQTSNPVSIPYYIASALLFASYALLRILKSTIPFLSGETEEARTAFFLAISLTKRLSIDTNDMCSKSVTYLTQLWNSSKAFKRADGTDQLVLRARSRLSNSHVVDAIIWWREEFDPHFKAQMRTLKNSALDPSGSSAQSNDAAPDMQQQPIMNFGDDSIFDFDYFMGADLPFSQDLFNFPGLDNADSNNT
;
A
#
# COMPACT_ATOMS: atom_id res chain seq x y z
N MET A 1 -3.50 -46.47 -39.29
CA MET A 1 -2.21 -45.97 -38.77
C MET A 1 -2.16 -44.50 -39.08
N ALA A 2 -2.59 -43.67 -38.13
CA ALA A 2 -2.47 -42.22 -38.20
C ALA A 2 -1.29 -41.83 -37.32
N ASP A 3 -0.37 -41.06 -37.89
CA ASP A 3 0.87 -40.62 -37.28
C ASP A 3 0.60 -39.27 -36.61
N GLU A 4 0.58 -39.24 -35.26
CA GLU A 4 0.46 -38.01 -34.47
C GLU A 4 1.83 -37.33 -34.37
N SER A 5 2.18 -36.51 -35.36
CA SER A 5 3.33 -35.61 -35.26
C SER A 5 2.98 -34.41 -34.36
N SER A 6 3.16 -34.59 -33.05
CA SER A 6 3.14 -33.49 -32.07
C SER A 6 4.30 -32.54 -32.34
N THR A 7 3.99 -31.35 -32.86
CA THR A 7 4.92 -30.22 -32.96
C THR A 7 5.22 -29.70 -31.55
N GLN A 8 6.18 -30.32 -30.88
CA GLN A 8 6.75 -29.82 -29.64
C GLN A 8 7.56 -28.56 -29.97
N ALA A 9 6.96 -27.38 -29.74
CA ALA A 9 7.63 -26.10 -29.86
C ALA A 9 8.95 -26.16 -29.06
N LYS A 10 10.08 -26.06 -29.78
CA LYS A 10 11.41 -26.14 -29.20
C LYS A 10 11.55 -24.96 -28.23
N ALA A 11 11.58 -25.25 -26.93
CA ALA A 11 11.74 -24.23 -25.90
C ALA A 11 12.94 -23.35 -26.25
N PRO A 12 12.81 -22.00 -26.18
CA PRO A 12 13.90 -21.11 -26.54
C PRO A 12 15.15 -21.48 -25.72
N ASN A 13 16.29 -21.60 -26.39
CA ASN A 13 17.60 -21.84 -25.77
C ASN A 13 17.97 -20.65 -24.88
N LEU A 14 17.43 -20.62 -23.67
CA LEU A 14 17.83 -19.70 -22.62
C LEU A 14 19.27 -20.04 -22.22
N PRO A 15 20.13 -19.04 -21.98
CA PRO A 15 21.46 -19.29 -21.41
C PRO A 15 21.30 -20.10 -20.12
N ASP A 16 22.09 -21.17 -19.95
CA ASP A 16 22.00 -22.00 -18.75
C ASP A 16 22.60 -21.27 -17.55
N ILE A 17 21.77 -20.43 -16.91
CA ILE A 17 22.11 -19.69 -15.69
C ILE A 17 22.18 -20.59 -14.45
N GLY A 18 22.10 -21.92 -14.62
CA GLY A 18 22.11 -22.89 -13.54
C GLY A 18 20.87 -22.83 -12.64
N ILE A 19 20.72 -23.83 -11.77
CA ILE A 19 19.58 -23.91 -10.83
C ILE A 19 19.61 -22.77 -9.80
N VAL A 20 20.81 -22.36 -9.36
CA VAL A 20 21.00 -21.27 -8.39
C VAL A 20 20.54 -19.94 -8.99
N GLY A 21 21.02 -19.58 -10.19
CA GLY A 21 20.63 -18.34 -10.86
C GLY A 21 19.13 -18.28 -11.16
N ARG A 22 18.52 -19.41 -11.56
CA ARG A 22 17.05 -19.49 -11.71
C ARG A 22 16.31 -19.26 -10.39
N SER A 23 16.81 -19.80 -9.29
CA SER A 23 16.19 -19.67 -7.96
C SER A 23 16.30 -18.24 -7.43
N GLU A 24 17.44 -17.58 -7.62
CA GLU A 24 17.63 -16.17 -7.28
C GLU A 24 16.70 -15.27 -8.09
N LEU A 25 16.68 -15.44 -9.41
CA LEU A 25 15.81 -14.66 -10.30
C LEU A 25 14.34 -14.82 -9.93
N TRP A 26 13.88 -16.06 -9.72
CA TRP A 26 12.51 -16.33 -9.27
C TRP A 26 12.20 -15.62 -7.96
N THR A 27 13.12 -15.65 -6.99
CA THR A 27 12.92 -14.99 -5.69
C THR A 27 12.81 -13.47 -5.84
N GLN A 28 13.62 -12.86 -6.71
CA GLN A 28 13.54 -11.43 -7.01
C GLN A 28 12.21 -11.06 -7.69
N ILE A 29 11.69 -11.91 -8.57
CA ILE A 29 10.39 -11.72 -9.22
C ILE A 29 9.27 -11.76 -8.18
N VAL A 30 9.26 -12.79 -7.31
CA VAL A 30 8.25 -12.92 -6.24
C VAL A 30 8.31 -11.73 -5.29
N LEU A 31 9.50 -11.31 -4.85
CA LEU A 31 9.67 -10.12 -4.02
C LEU A 31 9.12 -8.87 -4.69
N THR A 32 9.44 -8.65 -5.96
CA THR A 32 8.97 -7.48 -6.72
C THR A 32 7.46 -7.47 -6.84
N TYR A 33 6.85 -8.62 -7.14
CA TYR A 33 5.41 -8.78 -7.20
C TYR A 33 4.76 -8.47 -5.85
N GLN A 34 5.19 -9.12 -4.77
CA GLN A 34 4.63 -8.93 -3.44
C GLN A 34 4.76 -7.48 -2.96
N ARG A 35 5.91 -6.84 -3.22
CA ARG A 35 6.17 -5.44 -2.86
C ARG A 35 5.28 -4.47 -3.63
N THR A 36 5.09 -4.73 -4.92
CA THR A 36 4.19 -3.92 -5.76
C THR A 36 2.75 -4.03 -5.26
N CYS A 37 2.26 -5.24 -4.96
CA CYS A 37 0.93 -5.44 -4.39
C CYS A 37 0.76 -4.70 -3.06
N LEU A 38 1.69 -4.87 -2.12
CA LEU A 38 1.64 -4.22 -0.81
C LEU A 38 1.69 -2.69 -0.91
N SER A 39 2.53 -2.15 -1.80
CA SER A 39 2.63 -0.70 -2.04
C SER A 39 1.34 -0.10 -2.59
N LYS A 40 0.55 -0.90 -3.32
CA LYS A 40 -0.76 -0.48 -3.86
C LYS A 40 -1.95 -0.87 -2.96
N GLY A 41 -1.72 -1.63 -1.89
CA GLY A 41 -2.78 -2.11 -0.99
C GLY A 41 -3.60 -3.28 -1.56
N PHE A 42 -3.00 -4.08 -2.44
CA PHE A 42 -3.58 -5.28 -3.01
C PHE A 42 -3.08 -6.56 -2.30
N PHE A 43 -3.87 -7.63 -2.42
CA PHE A 43 -3.42 -8.96 -2.00
C PHE A 43 -2.26 -9.43 -2.88
N ALA A 44 -1.37 -10.18 -2.26
CA ALA A 44 -0.33 -10.91 -2.96
C ALA A 44 -0.41 -12.37 -2.55
N CYS A 45 0.01 -13.26 -3.44
CA CYS A 45 0.31 -14.63 -3.06
C CYS A 45 1.61 -14.71 -2.25
N THR A 46 1.64 -15.61 -1.28
CA THR A 46 2.84 -15.99 -0.53
C THR A 46 3.81 -16.79 -1.40
N SER A 47 5.08 -16.82 -1.02
CA SER A 47 6.08 -17.60 -1.76
C SER A 47 5.76 -19.10 -1.81
N ALA A 48 5.10 -19.62 -0.77
CA ALA A 48 4.65 -21.00 -0.69
C ALA A 48 3.55 -21.34 -1.72
N GLU A 49 2.66 -20.40 -2.03
CA GLU A 49 1.56 -20.62 -2.99
C GLU A 49 2.06 -20.73 -4.44
N PHE A 50 3.23 -20.17 -4.72
CA PHE A 50 3.86 -20.28 -6.04
C PHE A 50 4.61 -21.61 -6.25
N SER A 51 4.79 -22.44 -5.21
CA SER A 51 5.52 -23.71 -5.33
C SER A 51 4.68 -24.88 -4.77
N PRO A 52 4.07 -25.70 -5.64
CA PRO A 52 3.28 -26.85 -5.19
C PRO A 52 4.12 -27.94 -4.48
N GLU A 53 5.45 -27.90 -4.62
CA GLU A 53 6.40 -28.84 -4.02
C GLU A 53 7.25 -28.16 -2.92
N MET A 54 6.68 -28.07 -1.71
CA MET A 54 7.26 -27.38 -0.56
C MET A 54 8.67 -27.85 -0.20
N ASP A 55 8.96 -29.15 -0.28
CA ASP A 55 10.27 -29.71 0.10
C ASP A 55 11.37 -29.27 -0.87
N GLN A 56 11.07 -29.27 -2.17
CA GLN A 56 12.00 -28.77 -3.17
C GLN A 56 12.17 -27.25 -3.08
N PHE A 57 11.11 -26.53 -2.73
CA PHE A 57 11.16 -25.10 -2.48
C PHE A 57 12.10 -24.76 -1.32
N GLN A 58 11.99 -25.46 -0.19
CA GLN A 58 12.86 -25.29 0.96
C GLN A 58 14.32 -25.64 0.64
N ALA A 59 14.56 -26.74 -0.09
CA ALA A 59 15.90 -27.11 -0.53
C ALA A 59 16.52 -26.04 -1.45
N ARG A 60 15.74 -25.48 -2.38
CA ARG A 60 16.18 -24.38 -3.26
C ARG A 60 16.46 -23.10 -2.47
N GLN A 61 15.66 -22.79 -1.44
CA GLN A 61 15.90 -21.62 -0.60
C GLN A 61 17.25 -21.66 0.14
N GLN A 62 17.74 -22.84 0.51
CA GLN A 62 19.05 -22.98 1.18
C GLN A 62 20.23 -22.58 0.27
N THR A 63 20.03 -22.52 -1.05
CA THR A 63 21.07 -22.11 -2.02
C THR A 63 21.12 -20.60 -2.24
N LEU A 64 20.16 -19.85 -1.70
CA LEU A 64 20.04 -18.41 -1.93
C LEU A 64 20.96 -17.59 -1.00
N PRO A 65 21.35 -16.36 -1.40
CA PRO A 65 22.04 -15.44 -0.52
C PRO A 65 21.22 -15.14 0.76
N ALA A 66 21.86 -15.14 1.92
CA ALA A 66 21.19 -14.99 3.22
C ALA A 66 20.33 -13.72 3.31
N GLY A 67 20.80 -12.59 2.77
CA GLY A 67 20.03 -11.34 2.75
C GLY A 67 18.77 -11.43 1.87
N LEU A 68 18.81 -12.21 0.78
CA LEU A 68 17.66 -12.41 -0.09
C LEU A 68 16.59 -13.27 0.61
N ILE A 69 17.00 -14.33 1.29
CA ILE A 69 16.12 -15.17 2.12
C ILE A 69 15.46 -14.31 3.20
N LEU A 70 16.23 -13.45 3.87
CA LEU A 70 15.73 -12.61 4.94
C LEU A 70 14.66 -11.63 4.45
N ARG A 71 14.91 -10.94 3.32
CA ARG A 71 13.93 -10.06 2.66
C ARG A 71 12.65 -10.80 2.29
N LEU A 72 12.77 -12.01 1.74
CA LEU A 72 11.61 -12.85 1.39
C LEU A 72 10.78 -13.19 2.63
N LYS A 73 11.42 -13.55 3.75
CA LYS A 73 10.72 -13.87 4.99
C LYS A 73 9.93 -12.69 5.57
N TRP A 74 10.50 -11.49 5.57
CA TRP A 74 9.76 -10.29 6.00
C TRP A 74 8.60 -9.96 5.08
N GLN A 75 8.78 -10.13 3.78
CA GLN A 75 7.74 -9.90 2.79
C GLN A 75 6.58 -10.90 2.97
N ASP A 76 6.88 -12.19 3.10
CA ASP A 76 5.87 -13.24 3.34
C ASP A 76 5.12 -13.01 4.67
N LEU A 77 5.79 -12.49 5.70
CA LEU A 77 5.12 -12.10 6.96
C LEU A 77 4.10 -10.99 6.74
N CYS A 78 4.43 -9.97 5.94
CA CYS A 78 3.51 -8.88 5.61
C CYS A 78 2.31 -9.40 4.81
N VAL A 79 2.54 -10.27 3.82
CA VAL A 79 1.48 -10.87 3.00
C VAL A 79 0.54 -11.72 3.86
N ARG A 80 1.10 -12.64 4.68
CA ARG A 80 0.29 -13.47 5.59
C ARG A 80 -0.47 -12.66 6.63
N CYS A 81 0.11 -11.55 7.12
CA CYS A 81 -0.58 -10.63 8.01
C CYS A 81 -1.80 -10.00 7.31
N GLY A 82 -1.63 -9.52 6.08
CA GLY A 82 -2.73 -8.96 5.28
C GLY A 82 -3.84 -9.97 5.02
N ALA A 83 -3.50 -11.22 4.67
CA ALA A 83 -4.46 -12.30 4.48
C ALA A 83 -5.25 -12.58 5.78
N ALA A 84 -4.57 -12.78 6.91
CA ALA A 84 -5.21 -13.04 8.20
C ALA A 84 -6.13 -11.89 8.66
N ILE A 85 -5.75 -10.64 8.39
CA ILE A 85 -6.57 -9.47 8.73
C ILE A 85 -7.80 -9.38 7.82
N SER A 86 -7.66 -9.73 6.54
CA SER A 86 -8.80 -9.79 5.64
C SER A 86 -9.80 -10.86 6.05
N GLU A 87 -9.33 -12.06 6.40
CA GLU A 87 -10.16 -13.16 6.91
C GLU A 87 -10.87 -12.77 8.21
N ASN A 88 -10.20 -12.03 9.09
CA ASN A 88 -10.79 -11.49 10.31
C ASN A 88 -11.89 -10.44 10.03
N GLY A 89 -11.81 -9.75 8.89
CA GLY A 89 -12.74 -8.70 8.48
C GLY A 89 -12.18 -7.29 8.72
N MET A 90 -12.36 -6.40 7.74
CA MET A 90 -11.76 -5.06 7.75
C MET A 90 -12.75 -3.90 7.90
N ARG A 91 -13.99 -4.01 7.41
CA ARG A 91 -14.94 -2.88 7.35
C ARG A 91 -15.75 -2.71 8.63
N ASN A 92 -16.60 -3.70 8.94
CA ASN A 92 -17.52 -3.68 10.07
C ASN A 92 -17.11 -4.76 11.07
N MET A 93 -16.08 -4.46 11.86
CA MET A 93 -15.57 -5.42 12.85
C MET A 93 -16.45 -5.45 14.10
N THR A 94 -16.78 -6.64 14.57
CA THR A 94 -17.31 -6.86 15.92
C THR A 94 -16.23 -6.55 16.97
N GLN A 95 -16.62 -6.42 18.24
CA GLN A 95 -15.66 -6.22 19.34
C GLN A 95 -14.65 -7.38 19.42
N ASP A 96 -15.09 -8.61 19.15
CA ASP A 96 -14.21 -9.78 19.15
C ASP A 96 -13.26 -9.78 17.96
N GLN A 97 -13.71 -9.36 16.77
CA GLN A 97 -12.83 -9.15 15.61
C GLN A 97 -11.81 -8.04 15.85
N ASP A 98 -12.18 -6.95 16.55
CA ASP A 98 -11.24 -5.87 16.90
C ASP A 98 -10.18 -6.33 17.94
N ARG A 99 -10.55 -7.21 18.86
CA ARG A 99 -9.62 -7.88 19.78
C ARG A 99 -8.69 -8.84 19.03
N ALA A 100 -9.25 -9.70 18.17
CA ALA A 100 -8.50 -10.64 17.35
C ALA A 100 -7.50 -9.92 16.43
N LEU A 101 -7.88 -8.77 15.84
CA LEU A 101 -6.99 -7.93 15.05
C LEU A 101 -5.72 -7.55 15.84
N SER A 102 -5.88 -7.18 17.12
CA SER A 102 -4.74 -6.84 18.00
C SER A 102 -3.82 -8.05 18.23
N ILE A 103 -4.39 -9.25 18.36
CA ILE A 103 -3.63 -10.49 18.53
C ILE A 103 -2.85 -10.81 17.25
N ILE A 104 -3.50 -10.74 16.08
CA ILE A 104 -2.88 -10.96 14.77
C ILE A 104 -1.68 -10.02 14.60
N MET A 105 -1.86 -8.71 14.77
CA MET A 105 -0.79 -7.73 14.61
C MET A 105 0.38 -7.98 15.58
N ARG A 106 0.10 -8.29 16.85
CA ARG A 106 1.15 -8.60 17.85
C ARG A 106 1.92 -9.87 17.48
N THR A 107 1.24 -10.90 16.99
CA THR A 107 1.86 -12.17 16.58
C THR A 107 2.81 -11.98 15.40
N PHE A 108 2.37 -11.25 14.36
CA PHE A 108 3.22 -10.97 13.20
C PHE A 108 4.36 -10.01 13.53
N GLU A 109 4.12 -9.00 14.37
CA GLU A 109 5.19 -8.13 14.84
C GLU A 109 6.26 -8.89 15.65
N ALA A 110 5.85 -9.81 16.52
CA ALA A 110 6.79 -10.64 17.27
C ALA A 110 7.66 -11.49 16.33
N GLN A 111 7.08 -12.07 15.28
CA GLN A 111 7.83 -12.81 14.25
C GLN A 111 8.82 -11.91 13.49
N ILE A 112 8.42 -10.69 13.10
CA ILE A 112 9.32 -9.74 12.44
C ILE A 112 10.48 -9.36 13.36
N LYS A 113 10.20 -9.08 14.63
CA LYS A 113 11.21 -8.72 15.64
C LYS A 113 12.16 -9.87 15.95
N ASP A 114 11.69 -11.12 15.90
CA ASP A 114 12.57 -12.27 16.05
C ASP A 114 13.54 -12.40 14.85
N LEU A 115 13.03 -12.22 13.63
CA LEU A 115 13.85 -12.20 12.42
C LEU A 115 14.83 -11.02 12.37
N GLU A 116 14.47 -9.86 12.95
CA GLU A 116 15.35 -8.69 13.04
C GLU A 116 16.72 -9.01 13.66
N LYS A 117 16.78 -9.98 14.57
CA LYS A 117 18.04 -10.43 15.20
C LYS A 117 19.04 -11.00 14.20
N THR A 118 18.59 -11.39 13.01
CA THR A 118 19.41 -11.92 11.92
C THR A 118 19.84 -10.86 10.90
N ALA A 119 19.38 -9.61 11.06
CA ALA A 119 19.78 -8.49 10.21
C ALA A 119 21.24 -8.11 10.45
N VAL A 120 22.02 -7.95 9.37
CA VAL A 120 23.47 -7.71 9.47
C VAL A 120 23.82 -6.26 9.16
N ASN A 121 23.14 -5.67 8.18
CA ASN A 121 23.49 -4.35 7.64
C ASN A 121 22.32 -3.35 7.76
N ASP A 122 22.58 -2.07 7.47
CA ASP A 122 21.58 -1.00 7.53
C ASP A 122 20.43 -1.19 6.52
N SER A 123 20.69 -1.80 5.37
CA SER A 123 19.64 -2.13 4.40
C SER A 123 18.67 -3.17 4.96
N ASP A 124 19.15 -4.18 5.68
CA ASP A 124 18.31 -5.19 6.34
C ASP A 124 17.45 -4.53 7.45
N ARG A 125 18.02 -3.58 8.19
CA ARG A 125 17.29 -2.83 9.23
C ARG A 125 16.18 -1.96 8.63
N LEU A 126 16.46 -1.28 7.51
CA LEU A 126 15.44 -0.52 6.78
C LEU A 126 14.30 -1.43 6.33
N GLU A 127 14.60 -2.56 5.70
CA GLU A 127 13.61 -3.56 5.25
C GLU A 127 12.75 -4.09 6.41
N CYS A 128 13.38 -4.39 7.54
CA CYS A 128 12.68 -4.79 8.75
C CYS A 128 11.72 -3.69 9.25
N ASN A 129 12.18 -2.44 9.31
CA ASN A 129 11.34 -1.32 9.73
C ASN A 129 10.16 -1.10 8.78
N ILE A 130 10.35 -1.25 7.46
CA ILE A 130 9.26 -1.20 6.47
C ILE A 130 8.22 -2.28 6.76
N ALA A 131 8.66 -3.54 6.98
CA ALA A 131 7.76 -4.64 7.31
C ALA A 131 6.99 -4.39 8.62
N ARG A 132 7.66 -3.88 9.66
CA ARG A 132 7.04 -3.50 10.94
C ARG A 132 6.00 -2.41 10.75
N LEU A 133 6.28 -1.40 9.93
CA LEU A 133 5.34 -0.31 9.66
C LEU A 133 4.10 -0.83 8.89
N TYR A 134 4.27 -1.71 7.91
CA TYR A 134 3.15 -2.33 7.19
C TYR A 134 2.23 -3.14 8.11
N VAL A 135 2.79 -3.95 9.01
CA VAL A 135 1.98 -4.70 9.99
C VAL A 135 1.31 -3.76 11.00
N ARG A 136 2.01 -2.70 11.44
CA ARG A 136 1.45 -1.76 12.41
C ARG A 136 0.42 -0.80 11.81
N SER A 137 0.43 -0.52 10.52
CA SER A 137 -0.57 0.38 9.92
C SER A 137 -1.99 -0.16 10.04
N PHE A 138 -2.16 -1.47 10.20
CA PHE A 138 -3.47 -2.08 10.46
C PHE A 138 -4.10 -1.62 11.79
N TYR A 139 -3.33 -1.03 12.73
CA TYR A 139 -3.91 -0.36 13.90
C TYR A 139 -4.79 0.83 13.52
N PHE A 140 -4.62 1.44 12.34
CA PHE A 140 -5.54 2.47 11.84
C PHE A 140 -6.95 1.93 11.52
N LEU A 141 -7.10 0.62 11.35
CA LEU A 141 -8.41 -0.01 11.18
C LEU A 141 -9.15 -0.18 12.52
N LYS A 142 -8.45 -0.14 13.66
CA LYS A 142 -9.08 -0.33 14.97
C LYS A 142 -10.10 0.77 15.27
N GLN A 143 -11.12 0.39 16.03
CA GLN A 143 -12.16 1.31 16.50
C GLN A 143 -11.95 1.74 17.96
N ASP A 144 -11.17 0.98 18.72
CA ASP A 144 -10.90 1.24 20.14
C ASP A 144 -9.91 2.41 20.34
N LYS A 145 -10.43 3.52 20.86
CA LYS A 145 -9.68 4.75 21.18
C LYS A 145 -8.58 4.54 22.23
N ALA A 146 -8.71 3.61 23.17
CA ALA A 146 -7.71 3.40 24.22
C ALA A 146 -6.38 2.89 23.65
N SER A 147 -6.45 2.04 22.63
CA SER A 147 -5.28 1.50 21.95
C SER A 147 -4.60 2.50 20.99
N VAL A 148 -5.31 3.56 20.55
CA VAL A 148 -4.87 4.47 19.49
C VAL A 148 -3.61 5.24 19.88
N ALA A 149 -3.55 5.83 21.08
CA ALA A 149 -2.39 6.62 21.51
C ALA A 149 -1.09 5.80 21.48
N SER A 150 -1.11 4.64 22.15
CA SER A 150 0.05 3.73 22.17
C SER A 150 0.45 3.20 20.79
N SER A 151 -0.52 3.11 19.87
CA SER A 151 -0.26 2.67 18.50
C SER A 151 0.33 3.80 17.67
N PHE A 152 -0.17 5.03 17.85
CA PHE A 152 0.34 6.23 17.20
C PHE A 152 1.79 6.49 17.58
N ASP A 153 2.16 6.36 18.86
CA ASP A 153 3.55 6.48 19.30
C ASP A 153 4.48 5.51 18.58
N LYS A 154 4.09 4.24 18.48
CA LYS A 154 4.93 3.23 17.85
C LYS A 154 4.99 3.38 16.33
N ILE A 155 3.88 3.78 15.70
CA ILE A 155 3.83 4.04 14.26
C ILE A 155 4.69 5.26 13.92
N GLN A 156 4.59 6.36 14.68
CA GLN A 156 5.40 7.56 14.44
C GLN A 156 6.89 7.27 14.63
N GLU A 157 7.26 6.51 15.66
CA GLU A 157 8.64 6.11 15.92
C GLU A 157 9.24 5.33 14.73
N ILE A 158 8.54 4.31 14.25
CA ILE A 158 9.02 3.50 13.11
C ILE A 158 9.05 4.32 11.82
N ALA A 159 8.04 5.17 11.59
CA ALA A 159 8.01 6.05 10.42
C ALA A 159 9.22 7.00 10.40
N ARG A 160 9.58 7.59 11.55
CA ARG A 160 10.79 8.41 11.69
C ARG A 160 12.07 7.63 11.38
N HIS A 161 12.20 6.40 11.89
CA HIS A 161 13.35 5.56 11.60
C HIS A 161 13.47 5.26 10.10
N ILE A 162 12.36 4.93 9.42
CA ILE A 162 12.36 4.74 7.96
C ILE A 162 12.82 6.01 7.24
N ILE A 163 12.28 7.17 7.60
CA ILE A 163 12.64 8.44 6.98
C ILE A 163 14.14 8.75 7.16
N ALA A 164 14.68 8.53 8.36
CA ALA A 164 16.09 8.73 8.65
C ALA A 164 16.99 7.75 7.87
N ASP A 165 16.59 6.49 7.75
CA ASP A 165 17.35 5.49 6.99
C ASP A 165 17.30 5.76 5.48
N VAL A 166 16.15 6.22 4.97
CA VAL A 166 16.02 6.67 3.57
C VAL A 166 16.85 7.92 3.31
N GLU A 167 16.92 8.86 4.25
CA GLU A 167 17.80 10.04 4.14
C GLU A 167 19.27 9.61 3.98
N LYS A 168 19.76 8.73 4.85
CA LYS A 168 21.12 8.19 4.76
C LYS A 168 21.37 7.53 3.41
N LEU A 169 20.43 6.69 2.95
CA LEU A 169 20.54 5.99 1.68
C LEU A 169 20.58 6.97 0.49
N VAL A 170 19.74 8.01 0.51
CA VAL A 170 19.71 9.07 -0.50
C VAL A 170 21.01 9.90 -0.49
N HIS A 171 21.63 10.11 0.66
CA HIS A 171 22.94 10.79 0.75
C HIS A 171 24.11 9.93 0.27
N GLN A 172 24.03 8.61 0.42
CA GLN A 172 25.04 7.67 -0.05
C GLN A 172 24.94 7.37 -1.55
N THR A 173 23.78 7.65 -2.16
CA THR A 173 23.51 7.36 -3.57
C THR A 173 23.83 8.55 -4.47
N SER A 174 24.60 8.35 -5.54
CA SER A 174 24.98 9.44 -6.47
C SER A 174 23.78 10.06 -7.20
N ASN A 175 22.75 9.27 -7.50
CA ASN A 175 21.50 9.73 -8.10
C ASN A 175 20.32 9.30 -7.22
N PRO A 176 19.64 10.21 -6.49
CA PRO A 176 18.49 9.88 -5.67
C PRO A 176 17.36 9.16 -6.42
N VAL A 177 17.24 9.35 -7.73
CA VAL A 177 16.23 8.69 -8.56
C VAL A 177 16.48 7.18 -8.71
N SER A 178 17.71 6.69 -8.48
CA SER A 178 18.01 5.25 -8.55
C SER A 178 17.55 4.47 -7.31
N ILE A 179 16.92 5.13 -6.33
CA ILE A 179 16.35 4.47 -5.16
C ILE A 179 15.24 3.52 -5.63
N PRO A 180 15.24 2.25 -5.19
CA PRO A 180 14.20 1.29 -5.55
C PRO A 180 12.79 1.81 -5.26
N TYR A 181 11.88 1.63 -6.21
CA TYR A 181 10.49 2.11 -6.11
C TYR A 181 9.78 1.72 -4.81
N TYR A 182 10.04 0.51 -4.29
CA TYR A 182 9.43 0.05 -3.04
C TYR A 182 9.89 0.87 -1.82
N ILE A 183 11.14 1.39 -1.82
CA ILE A 183 11.66 2.27 -0.75
C ILE A 183 11.00 3.65 -0.85
N ALA A 184 10.88 4.19 -2.06
CA ALA A 184 10.14 5.44 -2.29
C ALA A 184 8.67 5.31 -1.85
N SER A 185 8.05 4.16 -2.14
CA SER A 185 6.68 3.84 -1.69
C SER A 185 6.59 3.74 -0.17
N ALA A 186 7.59 3.14 0.50
CA ALA A 186 7.64 3.06 1.96
C ALA A 186 7.84 4.43 2.62
N LEU A 187 8.67 5.31 2.02
CA LEU A 187 8.83 6.70 2.47
C LEU A 187 7.49 7.44 2.45
N LEU A 188 6.71 7.28 1.38
CA LEU A 188 5.40 7.89 1.27
C LEU A 188 4.40 7.30 2.26
N PHE A 189 4.40 5.98 2.39
CA PHE A 189 3.57 5.28 3.36
C PHE A 189 3.80 5.81 4.79
N ALA A 190 5.07 6.00 5.17
CA ALA A 190 5.50 6.61 6.43
C ALA A 190 5.06 8.09 6.53
N SER A 191 5.20 8.85 5.45
CA SER A 191 4.80 10.26 5.39
C SER A 191 3.30 10.46 5.63
N TYR A 192 2.45 9.65 4.99
CA TYR A 192 1.00 9.69 5.19
C TYR A 192 0.60 9.22 6.59
N ALA A 193 1.32 8.25 7.16
CA ALA A 193 1.11 7.84 8.55
C ALA A 193 1.42 8.99 9.53
N LEU A 194 2.57 9.64 9.38
CA LEU A 194 2.94 10.81 10.19
C LEU A 194 1.96 11.96 10.02
N LEU A 195 1.56 12.28 8.78
CA LEU A 195 0.57 13.33 8.52
C LEU A 195 -0.72 13.08 9.31
N ARG A 196 -1.28 11.87 9.22
CA ARG A 196 -2.52 11.52 9.92
C ARG A 196 -2.36 11.64 11.44
N ILE A 197 -1.25 11.14 11.97
CA ILE A 197 -0.96 11.14 13.41
C ILE A 197 -0.76 12.58 13.92
N LEU A 198 0.05 13.40 13.24
CA LEU A 198 0.31 14.79 13.62
C LEU A 198 -0.91 15.70 13.50
N LYS A 199 -1.88 15.35 12.65
CA LYS A 199 -3.16 16.05 12.51
C LYS A 199 -4.17 15.69 13.61
N SER A 200 -3.94 14.59 14.33
CA SER A 200 -4.75 14.15 15.46
C SER A 200 -4.56 15.05 16.68
N THR A 201 -5.59 15.16 17.51
CA THR A 201 -5.51 15.81 18.83
C THR A 201 -4.98 14.88 19.92
N ILE A 202 -4.80 13.59 19.60
CA ILE A 202 -4.26 12.59 20.54
C ILE A 202 -2.79 12.90 20.82
N PRO A 203 -2.39 13.14 22.08
CA PRO A 203 -1.00 13.43 22.42
C PRO A 203 -0.13 12.18 22.27
N PHE A 204 1.14 12.39 21.93
CA PHE A 204 2.13 11.33 21.92
C PHE A 204 2.53 11.02 23.35
N LEU A 205 2.50 9.75 23.74
CA LEU A 205 2.92 9.30 25.06
C LEU A 205 4.44 9.47 25.24
N SER A 206 5.22 9.47 24.14
CA SER A 206 6.66 9.72 24.20
C SER A 206 7.02 11.21 24.34
N GLY A 207 6.09 12.12 24.03
CA GLY A 207 6.35 13.56 23.97
C GLY A 207 7.07 14.03 22.70
N GLU A 208 7.38 13.13 21.75
CA GLU A 208 8.23 13.41 20.57
C GLU A 208 7.47 14.06 19.40
N THR A 209 6.58 15.02 19.68
CA THR A 209 5.73 15.63 18.65
C THR A 209 6.54 16.47 17.64
N GLU A 210 7.55 17.19 18.12
CA GLU A 210 8.38 18.04 17.27
C GLU A 210 9.35 17.23 16.40
N GLU A 211 9.86 16.10 16.91
CA GLU A 211 10.70 15.16 16.19
C GLU A 211 9.92 14.52 15.05
N ALA A 212 8.67 14.09 15.31
CA ALA A 212 7.80 13.56 14.27
C ALA A 212 7.43 14.62 13.23
N ARG A 213 7.18 15.86 13.65
CA ARG A 213 6.93 16.99 12.73
C ARG A 213 8.17 17.26 11.85
N THR A 214 9.34 17.28 12.44
CA THR A 214 10.61 17.48 11.72
C THR A 214 10.82 16.38 10.68
N ALA A 215 10.62 15.12 11.07
CA ALA A 215 10.71 13.99 10.16
C ALA A 215 9.66 14.05 9.03
N PHE A 216 8.44 14.51 9.32
CA PHE A 216 7.41 14.69 8.30
C PHE A 216 7.84 15.67 7.20
N PHE A 217 8.40 16.83 7.57
CA PHE A 217 8.90 17.80 6.58
C PHE A 217 10.16 17.32 5.86
N LEU A 218 11.04 16.59 6.55
CA LEU A 218 12.16 15.91 5.92
C LEU A 218 11.66 14.93 4.85
N ALA A 219 10.62 14.15 5.15
CA ALA A 219 10.06 13.19 4.21
C ALA A 219 9.46 13.85 2.96
N ILE A 220 8.80 15.02 3.09
CA ILE A 220 8.36 15.82 1.94
C ILE A 220 9.56 16.24 1.09
N SER A 221 10.63 16.75 1.72
CA SER A 221 11.85 17.15 1.03
C SER A 221 12.52 16.00 0.28
N LEU A 222 12.66 14.84 0.94
CA LEU A 222 13.19 13.62 0.33
C LEU A 222 12.32 13.16 -0.84
N THR A 223 11.00 13.10 -0.66
CA THR A 223 10.06 12.72 -1.73
C THR A 223 10.23 13.61 -2.96
N LYS A 224 10.40 14.92 -2.78
CA LYS A 224 10.66 15.85 -3.88
C LYS A 224 11.96 15.52 -4.63
N ARG A 225 13.01 15.08 -3.94
CA ARG A 225 14.29 14.67 -4.54
C ARG A 225 14.21 13.35 -5.30
N LEU A 226 13.24 12.49 -4.97
CA LEU A 226 13.01 11.20 -5.65
C LEU A 226 12.17 11.35 -6.93
N SER A 227 11.58 12.52 -7.16
CA SER A 227 10.75 12.78 -8.34
C SER A 227 11.61 13.00 -9.59
N ILE A 228 11.17 12.37 -10.67
CA ILE A 228 11.74 12.43 -12.03
C ILE A 228 10.91 13.36 -12.91
N ASP A 229 9.59 13.40 -12.70
CA ASP A 229 8.65 14.14 -13.51
C ASP A 229 7.63 14.91 -12.66
N THR A 230 7.16 16.05 -13.19
CA THR A 230 6.19 16.93 -12.52
C THR A 230 4.86 16.25 -12.20
N ASN A 231 4.52 15.17 -12.88
CA ASN A 231 3.27 14.43 -12.73
C ASN A 231 3.47 13.00 -12.20
N ASP A 232 4.69 12.67 -11.77
CA ASP A 232 4.95 11.37 -11.16
C ASP A 232 4.32 11.24 -9.76
N MET A 233 4.40 10.03 -9.24
CA MET A 233 3.83 9.63 -7.96
C MET A 233 4.43 10.41 -6.77
N CYS A 234 5.73 10.73 -6.82
CA CYS A 234 6.43 11.50 -5.79
C CYS A 234 6.03 12.98 -5.83
N SER A 235 6.04 13.62 -7.01
CA SER A 235 5.63 15.01 -7.21
C SER A 235 4.19 15.23 -6.74
N LYS A 236 3.25 14.36 -7.16
CA LYS A 236 1.86 14.39 -6.69
C LYS A 236 1.77 14.26 -5.18
N SER A 237 2.49 13.30 -4.60
CA SER A 237 2.46 13.08 -3.16
C SER A 237 3.00 14.30 -2.38
N VAL A 238 4.03 14.98 -2.88
CA VAL A 238 4.50 16.25 -2.31
C VAL A 238 3.38 17.29 -2.28
N THR A 239 2.64 17.45 -3.38
CA THR A 239 1.47 18.33 -3.45
C THR A 239 0.40 17.92 -2.42
N TYR A 240 0.05 16.64 -2.37
CA TYR A 240 -1.02 16.14 -1.50
C TYR A 240 -0.68 16.31 -0.03
N LEU A 241 0.50 15.87 0.38
CA LEU A 241 0.99 15.99 1.76
C LEU A 241 1.05 17.46 2.20
N THR A 242 1.55 18.35 1.33
CA THR A 242 1.65 19.78 1.64
C THR A 242 0.27 20.43 1.77
N GLN A 243 -0.67 20.14 0.88
CA GLN A 243 -2.00 20.72 0.92
C GLN A 243 -2.83 20.18 2.10
N LEU A 244 -2.76 18.88 2.37
CA LEU A 244 -3.42 18.27 3.53
C LEU A 244 -2.84 18.75 4.86
N TRP A 245 -1.52 18.97 4.95
CA TRP A 245 -0.89 19.54 6.14
C TRP A 245 -1.49 20.91 6.50
N ASN A 246 -1.67 21.76 5.49
CA ASN A 246 -2.21 23.11 5.64
C ASN A 246 -3.75 23.14 5.74
N SER A 247 -4.44 22.03 5.50
CA SER A 247 -5.89 21.95 5.64
C SER A 247 -6.31 21.87 7.12
N SER A 248 -7.29 22.70 7.48
CA SER A 248 -7.98 22.61 8.79
C SER A 248 -9.04 21.50 8.82
N LYS A 249 -9.44 20.98 7.65
CA LYS A 249 -10.49 19.96 7.49
C LYS A 249 -9.93 18.54 7.40
N ALA A 250 -8.68 18.39 6.99
CA ALA A 250 -8.05 17.09 6.84
C ALA A 250 -8.13 16.25 8.13
N PHE A 251 -8.75 15.07 8.02
CA PHE A 251 -8.98 14.11 9.11
C PHE A 251 -9.86 14.65 10.25
N LYS A 252 -10.71 15.64 9.97
CA LYS A 252 -11.65 16.22 10.95
C LYS A 252 -13.09 16.04 10.53
N ARG A 253 -13.97 15.78 11.50
CA ARG A 253 -15.42 15.82 11.31
C ARG A 253 -15.89 17.27 11.16
N ALA A 254 -17.15 17.45 10.77
CA ALA A 254 -17.77 18.78 10.63
C ALA A 254 -17.77 19.58 11.95
N ASP A 255 -17.80 18.91 13.09
CA ASP A 255 -17.70 19.49 14.43
C ASP A 255 -16.26 19.83 14.86
N GLY A 256 -15.25 19.55 14.00
CA GLY A 256 -13.84 19.77 14.28
C GLY A 256 -13.16 18.65 15.09
N THR A 257 -13.88 17.61 15.51
CA THR A 257 -13.29 16.47 16.22
C THR A 257 -12.52 15.53 15.27
N ASP A 258 -11.61 14.72 15.83
CA ASP A 258 -10.80 13.80 15.03
C ASP A 258 -11.62 12.71 14.34
N GLN A 259 -11.44 12.58 13.03
CA GLN A 259 -11.92 11.44 12.25
C GLN A 259 -10.86 10.32 12.27
N LEU A 260 -10.77 9.62 13.41
CA LEU A 260 -9.81 8.52 13.60
C LEU A 260 -10.12 7.32 12.70
N VAL A 261 -11.41 6.99 12.54
CA VAL A 261 -11.88 5.86 11.74
C VAL A 261 -11.64 6.13 10.25
N LEU A 262 -10.89 5.22 9.62
CA LEU A 262 -10.65 5.20 8.18
C LEU A 262 -11.94 5.07 7.37
N ARG A 263 -12.07 5.84 6.29
CA ARG A 263 -13.17 5.73 5.32
C ARG A 263 -12.84 4.72 4.23
N ALA A 264 -11.59 4.71 3.75
CA ALA A 264 -11.07 3.63 2.92
C ALA A 264 -10.51 2.51 3.80
N ARG A 265 -11.16 1.34 3.80
CA ARG A 265 -10.77 0.17 4.63
C ARG A 265 -10.48 -1.10 3.84
N SER A 266 -10.68 -1.06 2.51
CA SER A 266 -10.54 -2.21 1.60
C SER A 266 -9.18 -2.29 0.91
N ARG A 267 -8.16 -1.59 1.44
CA ARG A 267 -6.83 -1.46 0.81
C ARG A 267 -5.71 -1.95 1.73
N LEU A 268 -6.03 -2.93 2.58
CA LEU A 268 -5.11 -3.58 3.51
C LEU A 268 -4.26 -2.55 4.28
N SER A 269 -2.94 -2.74 4.33
CA SER A 269 -1.99 -1.86 5.02
C SER A 269 -1.96 -0.44 4.45
N ASN A 270 -2.34 -0.26 3.19
CA ASN A 270 -2.33 1.04 2.48
C ASN A 270 -3.60 1.87 2.69
N SER A 271 -4.54 1.36 3.50
CA SER A 271 -5.84 2.01 3.74
C SER A 271 -5.73 3.45 4.22
N HIS A 272 -4.74 3.80 5.05
CA HIS A 272 -4.54 5.18 5.52
C HIS A 272 -4.00 6.13 4.46
N VAL A 273 -3.20 5.63 3.50
CA VAL A 273 -2.74 6.42 2.35
C VAL A 273 -3.90 6.74 1.44
N VAL A 274 -4.70 5.73 1.09
CA VAL A 274 -5.88 5.90 0.22
C VAL A 274 -6.91 6.83 0.88
N ASP A 275 -7.15 6.67 2.18
CA ASP A 275 -8.03 7.56 2.93
C ASP A 275 -7.55 9.03 2.86
N ALA A 276 -6.25 9.29 3.02
CA ALA A 276 -5.66 10.62 2.89
C ALA A 276 -5.84 11.21 1.48
N ILE A 277 -5.67 10.39 0.44
CA ILE A 277 -5.90 10.82 -0.95
C ILE A 277 -7.38 11.18 -1.18
N ILE A 278 -8.33 10.44 -0.58
CA ILE A 278 -9.75 10.80 -0.64
C ILE A 278 -10.00 12.15 0.03
N TRP A 279 -9.39 12.40 1.20
CA TRP A 279 -9.46 13.72 1.85
C TRP A 279 -8.95 14.83 0.94
N TRP A 280 -7.83 14.58 0.26
CA TRP A 280 -7.24 15.54 -0.65
C TRP A 280 -8.17 15.83 -1.84
N ARG A 281 -8.71 14.79 -2.48
CA ARG A 281 -9.59 14.93 -3.65
C ARG A 281 -10.87 15.69 -3.31
N GLU A 282 -11.50 15.35 -2.19
CA GLU A 282 -12.72 16.04 -1.73
C GLU A 282 -12.51 17.54 -1.51
N GLU A 283 -11.31 17.96 -1.11
CA GLU A 283 -11.01 19.35 -0.82
C GLU A 283 -10.38 20.11 -2.00
N PHE A 284 -9.52 19.46 -2.79
CA PHE A 284 -8.65 20.14 -3.75
C PHE A 284 -8.87 19.71 -5.21
N ASP A 285 -9.56 18.60 -5.49
CA ASP A 285 -9.83 18.13 -6.86
C ASP A 285 -11.22 18.62 -7.35
N PRO A 286 -11.28 19.59 -8.29
CA PRO A 286 -12.54 20.11 -8.80
C PRO A 286 -13.34 19.07 -9.60
N HIS A 287 -12.66 18.18 -10.32
CA HIS A 287 -13.30 17.14 -11.13
C HIS A 287 -13.97 16.11 -10.22
N PHE A 288 -13.26 15.66 -9.17
CA PHE A 288 -13.83 14.77 -8.17
C PHE A 288 -15.06 15.38 -7.49
N LYS A 289 -15.01 16.67 -7.12
CA LYS A 289 -16.19 17.38 -6.58
C LYS A 289 -17.37 17.40 -7.54
N ALA A 290 -17.13 17.65 -8.83
CA ALA A 290 -18.19 17.66 -9.84
C ALA A 290 -18.81 16.27 -10.04
N GLN A 291 -17.99 15.22 -10.10
CA GLN A 291 -18.45 13.84 -10.18
C GLN A 291 -19.28 13.45 -8.94
N MET A 292 -18.81 13.80 -7.75
CA MET A 292 -19.50 13.54 -6.49
C MET A 292 -20.85 14.27 -6.39
N ARG A 293 -20.97 15.48 -6.94
CA ARG A 293 -22.25 16.19 -7.04
C ARG A 293 -23.20 15.48 -8.01
N THR A 294 -22.68 15.02 -9.14
CA THR A 294 -23.46 14.30 -10.15
C THR A 294 -24.03 13.01 -9.58
N LEU A 295 -23.21 12.17 -8.92
CA LEU A 295 -23.68 10.95 -8.25
C LEU A 295 -24.76 11.23 -7.19
N LYS A 296 -24.57 12.27 -6.37
CA LYS A 296 -25.56 12.65 -5.35
C LYS A 296 -26.89 13.07 -5.97
N ASN A 297 -26.85 13.83 -7.06
CA ASN A 297 -28.04 14.26 -7.76
C ASN A 297 -28.77 13.07 -8.41
N SER A 298 -28.04 12.12 -9.01
CA SER A 298 -28.64 10.90 -9.57
C SER A 298 -29.24 9.96 -8.52
N ALA A 299 -28.70 9.93 -7.30
CA ALA A 299 -29.27 9.17 -6.19
C ALA A 299 -30.52 9.83 -5.56
N LEU A 300 -30.76 11.12 -5.84
CA LEU A 300 -31.88 11.91 -5.33
C LEU A 300 -33.03 12.04 -6.33
N ASP A 301 -32.94 11.42 -7.52
CA ASP A 301 -34.03 11.33 -8.50
C ASP A 301 -34.74 9.95 -8.43
N PRO A 302 -35.76 9.77 -7.57
CA PRO A 302 -36.72 8.68 -7.72
C PRO A 302 -37.87 9.17 -8.61
N SER A 303 -37.66 9.30 -9.92
CA SER A 303 -38.80 9.50 -10.84
C SER A 303 -39.36 8.14 -11.28
N GLY A 304 -40.28 7.64 -10.44
CA GLY A 304 -41.04 6.42 -10.69
C GLY A 304 -42.16 6.18 -9.68
N SER A 305 -43.11 7.12 -9.58
CA SER A 305 -44.51 6.95 -9.11
C SER A 305 -44.87 7.21 -7.61
N SER A 306 -45.48 8.39 -7.41
CA SER A 306 -46.66 8.72 -6.57
C SER A 306 -46.77 8.33 -5.08
N ALA A 307 -46.80 9.36 -4.22
CA ALA A 307 -47.93 9.75 -3.32
C ALA A 307 -47.56 10.04 -1.83
N GLN A 308 -47.88 11.28 -1.43
CA GLN A 308 -48.35 11.80 -0.13
C GLN A 308 -47.50 11.75 1.17
N SER A 309 -47.12 12.97 1.59
CA SER A 309 -47.05 13.58 2.93
C SER A 309 -47.10 12.73 4.22
N ASN A 310 -46.13 12.97 5.12
CA ASN A 310 -46.37 13.57 6.46
C ASN A 310 -45.06 13.98 7.18
N ASP A 311 -45.20 15.03 8.01
CA ASP A 311 -44.19 15.66 8.86
C ASP A 311 -43.48 14.73 9.86
N ALA A 312 -42.16 14.90 10.02
CA ALA A 312 -41.42 14.78 11.29
C ALA A 312 -40.00 15.40 11.19
N ALA A 313 -39.53 15.92 12.32
CA ALA A 313 -38.36 16.77 12.60
C ALA A 313 -37.02 16.45 11.88
N PRO A 314 -36.10 17.43 11.75
CA PRO A 314 -34.78 17.21 11.18
C PRO A 314 -33.91 16.42 12.17
N ASP A 315 -33.77 15.12 11.90
CA ASP A 315 -32.78 14.28 12.56
C ASP A 315 -31.37 14.74 12.18
N MET A 316 -30.46 14.70 13.15
CA MET A 316 -29.07 15.16 12.99
C MET A 316 -28.44 14.43 11.80
N GLN A 317 -27.99 15.17 10.80
CA GLN A 317 -27.26 14.65 9.66
C GLN A 317 -25.96 13.98 10.11
N GLN A 318 -26.02 12.69 10.41
CA GLN A 318 -24.87 11.81 10.23
C GLN A 318 -24.48 11.91 8.77
N GLN A 319 -23.29 12.45 8.51
CA GLN A 319 -22.72 12.41 7.17
C GLN A 319 -22.75 10.95 6.69
N PRO A 320 -23.31 10.65 5.52
CA PRO A 320 -23.31 9.29 5.02
C PRO A 320 -21.84 8.88 4.89
N ILE A 321 -21.43 7.91 5.71
CA ILE A 321 -20.18 7.19 5.51
C ILE A 321 -20.32 6.58 4.13
N MET A 322 -19.54 7.08 3.16
CA MET A 322 -19.58 6.56 1.81
C MET A 322 -19.26 5.07 1.85
N ASN A 323 -20.26 4.24 1.58
CA ASN A 323 -20.08 2.81 1.44
C ASN A 323 -19.47 2.57 0.06
N PHE A 324 -18.15 2.50 0.00
CA PHE A 324 -17.42 2.13 -1.22
C PHE A 324 -17.68 0.63 -1.49
N GLY A 325 -18.83 0.29 -2.07
CA GLY A 325 -19.28 -1.08 -2.33
C GLY A 325 -18.27 -1.92 -3.14
N ASP A 326 -18.36 -3.24 -3.01
CA ASP A 326 -17.39 -4.21 -3.55
C ASP A 326 -17.29 -4.24 -5.10
N ASP A 327 -18.21 -3.61 -5.83
CA ASP A 327 -18.13 -3.51 -7.31
C ASP A 327 -17.17 -2.42 -7.80
N SER A 328 -16.62 -1.65 -6.87
CA SER A 328 -15.62 -0.63 -7.16
C SER A 328 -14.25 -1.13 -6.74
N ILE A 329 -13.69 -2.02 -7.56
CA ILE A 329 -12.23 -2.14 -7.69
C ILE A 329 -11.74 -0.79 -8.22
N PHE A 330 -11.68 0.18 -7.31
CA PHE A 330 -11.16 1.52 -7.54
C PHE A 330 -9.67 1.38 -7.77
N ASP A 331 -9.29 1.40 -9.04
CA ASP A 331 -7.92 1.21 -9.44
C ASP A 331 -7.05 2.28 -8.77
N PHE A 332 -6.12 1.85 -7.92
CA PHE A 332 -5.17 2.75 -7.28
C PHE A 332 -4.35 3.49 -8.36
N ASP A 333 -4.21 2.88 -9.55
CA ASP A 333 -3.63 3.49 -10.73
C ASP A 333 -4.55 4.55 -11.37
N TYR A 334 -5.87 4.47 -11.26
CA TYR A 334 -6.78 5.59 -11.59
C TYR A 334 -6.73 6.71 -10.53
N PHE A 335 -6.36 6.37 -9.28
CA PHE A 335 -6.24 7.35 -8.18
C PHE A 335 -4.90 8.10 -8.15
N MET A 336 -3.82 7.51 -8.65
CA MET A 336 -2.46 8.09 -8.67
C MET A 336 -1.90 8.29 -10.08
N GLY A 337 -2.33 7.48 -11.04
CA GLY A 337 -2.10 7.68 -12.46
C GLY A 337 -3.04 8.79 -12.93
N ALA A 338 -2.48 9.97 -13.08
CA ALA A 338 -2.97 10.79 -14.17
C ALA A 338 -2.62 9.98 -15.42
N ASP A 339 -3.62 9.71 -16.25
CA ASP A 339 -3.53 9.07 -17.56
C ASP A 339 -2.09 8.94 -18.05
N LEU A 340 -1.48 7.78 -17.78
CA LEU A 340 -0.47 7.28 -18.70
C LEU A 340 -1.29 6.59 -19.77
N PRO A 341 -1.57 7.23 -20.92
CA PRO A 341 -1.95 6.47 -22.09
C PRO A 341 -0.73 5.59 -22.36
N PHE A 342 -0.74 4.36 -21.84
CA PHE A 342 0.07 3.33 -22.44
C PHE A 342 -0.42 3.28 -23.88
N SER A 343 0.38 3.82 -24.80
CA SER A 343 0.09 3.62 -26.21
C SER A 343 -0.09 2.12 -26.39
N GLN A 344 -1.15 1.70 -27.06
CA GLN A 344 -1.33 0.30 -27.45
C GLN A 344 -0.11 -0.24 -28.21
N ASP A 345 0.74 0.67 -28.73
CA ASP A 345 2.00 0.37 -29.37
C ASP A 345 3.13 -0.08 -28.42
N LEU A 346 3.01 0.08 -27.10
CA LEU A 346 4.09 -0.27 -26.17
C LEU A 346 4.35 -1.79 -26.09
N PHE A 347 3.35 -2.59 -26.46
CA PHE A 347 3.46 -4.05 -26.61
C PHE A 347 3.53 -4.49 -28.07
N ASN A 348 3.54 -3.54 -29.00
CA ASN A 348 3.65 -3.83 -30.42
C ASN A 348 5.14 -3.92 -30.77
N PHE A 349 5.74 -5.06 -30.42
CA PHE A 349 7.11 -5.37 -30.81
C PHE A 349 7.16 -5.57 -32.33
N PRO A 350 7.85 -4.72 -33.11
CA PRO A 350 7.96 -4.94 -34.54
C PRO A 350 8.78 -6.20 -34.78
N GLY A 351 8.11 -7.27 -35.23
CA GLY A 351 8.76 -8.54 -35.53
C GLY A 351 7.97 -9.81 -35.20
N LEU A 352 6.79 -9.72 -34.56
CA LEU A 352 5.98 -10.90 -34.22
C LEU A 352 4.88 -11.24 -35.24
N ASP A 353 4.57 -10.35 -36.20
CA ASP A 353 3.49 -10.58 -37.18
C ASP A 353 3.93 -11.24 -38.50
N ASN A 354 5.20 -11.61 -38.66
CA ASN A 354 5.73 -12.21 -39.90
C ASN A 354 6.18 -13.66 -39.72
N ALA A 355 5.40 -14.46 -39.01
CA ALA A 355 5.63 -15.90 -38.93
C ALA A 355 4.32 -16.69 -39.03
N ASP A 356 3.43 -16.32 -39.96
CA ASP A 356 2.39 -17.22 -40.48
C ASP A 356 1.71 -16.61 -41.72
N SER A 357 2.40 -16.67 -42.88
CA SER A 357 1.76 -16.68 -44.20
C SER A 357 2.81 -16.79 -45.30
N ASN A 358 3.26 -18.01 -45.57
CA ASN A 358 3.66 -18.39 -46.92
C ASN A 358 3.51 -19.91 -47.04
N ASN A 359 2.27 -20.32 -47.26
CA ASN A 359 1.94 -21.63 -47.75
C ASN A 359 0.81 -21.48 -48.78
N THR A 360 1.20 -21.12 -50.00
CA THR A 360 0.56 -21.47 -51.30
C THR A 360 1.52 -21.16 -52.41
#